data_AF-A0A2N2V4X2-F1
#
_entry.id   AF-A0A2N2V4X2-F1
#
_cell.length_a   1.000
_cell.length_b   1.000
_cell.length_c   1.000
_cell.angle_alpha   90.00
_cell.angle_beta   90.00
_cell.angle_gamma   90.00
#
_symmetry.space_group_name_H-M   'P 1'
#
loop_
_entity.id
_entity.type
_entity.pdbx_description
1 polymer ?
#
loop_
_entity_poly.entity_id
_entity_poly.type
_entity_poly.pdbx_seq_one_letter_code
_entity_poly.pdbx_strand_id
1 'polypeptide(L)'
;MRRLLPLLLLAALPAWAQQPATQPLPAVPPPPPGMEAFDAALEPEVNIIKAETETREEYRIKGKLYMVKVTPAVGKPYYLVDRQGDGVFLETEIAPNPTRPPMWIIHSW
;
A
#
# COMPACT_ATOMS: atom_id res chain seq x y z
N MET A 1 15.91 -46.51 62.17
CA MET A 1 15.99 -45.79 60.88
C MET A 1 14.70 -45.88 60.03
N ARG A 2 13.70 -46.71 60.38
CA ARG A 2 12.47 -46.92 59.61
C ARG A 2 11.28 -46.02 60.02
N ARG A 3 11.54 -44.75 60.36
CA ARG A 3 10.49 -43.74 60.66
C ARG A 3 10.58 -42.47 59.82
N LEU A 4 11.57 -42.37 58.94
CA LEU A 4 11.76 -41.23 58.02
C LEU A 4 11.07 -41.43 56.67
N LEU A 5 10.59 -42.64 56.39
CA LEU A 5 9.89 -42.98 55.14
C LEU A 5 8.60 -42.17 54.88
N PRO A 6 7.72 -41.88 55.87
CA PRO A 6 6.50 -41.12 55.60
C PRO A 6 6.76 -39.63 55.35
N LEU A 7 7.85 -39.08 55.89
CA LEU A 7 8.23 -37.68 55.68
C LEU A 7 8.73 -37.44 54.26
N LEU A 8 9.43 -38.43 53.68
CA LEU A 8 9.96 -38.40 52.32
C LEU A 8 8.84 -38.50 51.26
N LEU A 9 7.76 -39.25 51.58
CA LEU A 9 6.58 -39.36 50.73
C LEU A 9 5.74 -38.07 50.68
N LEU A 10 5.70 -37.30 51.77
CA LEU A 10 4.94 -36.05 51.82
C LEU A 10 5.64 -34.90 51.05
N ALA A 11 6.98 -34.94 50.97
CA ALA A 11 7.77 -33.92 50.24
C ALA A 11 7.71 -34.07 48.71
N ALA A 12 7.25 -35.20 48.18
CA ALA A 12 7.18 -35.46 46.74
C ALA A 12 5.91 -34.90 46.05
N LEU A 13 4.92 -34.44 46.83
CA LEU A 13 3.64 -33.96 46.31
C LEU A 13 3.67 -32.68 45.43
N PRO A 14 4.58 -31.69 45.59
CA PRO A 14 4.49 -30.45 44.80
C PRO A 14 5.06 -30.60 43.38
N ALA A 15 5.71 -31.71 43.05
CA ALA A 15 6.31 -31.94 41.73
C ALA A 15 5.27 -32.09 40.60
N TRP A 16 4.03 -32.48 40.93
CA TRP A 16 2.94 -32.63 39.94
C TRP A 16 2.10 -31.36 39.71
N ALA A 17 2.36 -30.27 40.45
CA ALA A 17 1.57 -29.04 40.34
C ALA A 17 2.09 -28.05 39.28
N GLN A 18 3.28 -28.27 38.73
CA GLN A 18 3.84 -27.44 37.65
C GLN A 18 3.40 -27.97 36.30
N GLN A 19 2.14 -27.75 35.95
CA GLN A 19 1.77 -27.72 34.53
C GLN A 19 2.25 -26.37 33.97
N PRO A 20 3.21 -26.33 33.02
CA PRO A 20 3.45 -25.12 32.26
C PRO A 20 2.18 -24.84 31.48
N ALA A 21 1.35 -23.94 32.00
CA ALA A 21 0.16 -23.47 31.31
C ALA A 21 0.61 -22.60 30.14
N THR A 22 1.00 -23.25 29.04
CA THR A 22 1.13 -22.62 27.74
C THR A 22 -0.27 -22.22 27.32
N GLN A 23 -0.71 -21.03 27.71
CA GLN A 23 -1.92 -20.45 27.16
C GLN A 23 -1.69 -20.29 25.65
N PRO A 24 -2.42 -21.01 24.78
CA PRO A 24 -2.34 -20.74 23.36
C PRO A 24 -2.78 -19.29 23.16
N LEU A 25 -1.95 -18.51 22.46
CA LEU A 25 -2.32 -17.15 22.07
C LEU A 25 -3.68 -17.22 21.36
N PRO A 26 -4.61 -16.27 21.63
CA PRO A 26 -5.86 -16.21 20.91
C PRO A 26 -5.58 -16.19 19.41
N ALA A 27 -6.28 -17.03 18.65
CA ALA A 27 -6.09 -17.12 17.22
C ALA A 27 -6.33 -15.74 16.60
N VAL A 28 -5.35 -15.25 15.83
CA VAL A 28 -5.52 -14.04 15.02
C VAL A 28 -6.72 -14.29 14.12
N PRO A 29 -7.75 -13.40 14.10
CA PRO A 29 -8.88 -13.58 13.21
C PRO A 29 -8.36 -13.70 11.77
N PRO A 30 -8.98 -14.56 10.94
CA PRO A 30 -8.59 -14.65 9.54
C PRO A 30 -8.66 -13.25 8.92
N PRO A 31 -7.67 -12.87 8.07
CA PRO A 31 -7.75 -11.62 7.34
C PRO A 31 -9.12 -11.57 6.63
N PRO A 32 -9.78 -10.40 6.64
CA PRO A 32 -11.08 -10.25 6.00
C PRO A 32 -11.02 -10.81 4.57
N PRO A 33 -12.09 -11.51 4.11
CA PRO A 33 -12.13 -12.08 2.77
C PRO A 33 -11.70 -11.00 1.79
N GLY A 34 -10.67 -11.33 1.01
CA GLY A 34 -9.95 -10.39 0.18
C GLY A 34 -10.95 -9.49 -0.54
N MET A 35 -10.84 -8.19 -0.28
CA MET A 35 -11.45 -7.18 -1.12
C MET A 35 -10.95 -7.53 -2.52
N GLU A 36 -11.83 -8.13 -3.35
CA GLU A 36 -11.42 -8.52 -4.69
C GLU A 36 -10.83 -7.28 -5.34
N ALA A 37 -9.73 -7.46 -6.07
CA ALA A 37 -8.93 -6.40 -6.67
C ALA A 37 -9.68 -5.69 -7.82
N PHE A 38 -10.89 -5.19 -7.56
CA PHE A 38 -11.60 -4.25 -8.41
C PHE A 38 -10.78 -2.98 -8.65
N ASP A 39 -9.79 -2.69 -7.80
CA ASP A 39 -8.90 -1.54 -7.89
C ASP A 39 -7.69 -1.73 -8.82
N ALA A 40 -7.27 -2.96 -9.15
CA ALA A 40 -6.11 -3.18 -10.02
C ALA A 40 -6.30 -2.64 -11.45
N ALA A 41 -7.56 -2.47 -11.89
CA ALA A 41 -7.89 -1.84 -13.17
C ALA A 41 -7.97 -0.30 -13.11
N LEU A 42 -7.98 0.27 -11.90
CA LEU A 42 -8.07 1.69 -11.61
C LEU A 42 -6.72 2.31 -11.24
N GLU A 43 -5.78 1.51 -10.73
CA GLU A 43 -4.45 1.98 -10.41
C GLU A 43 -3.68 2.37 -11.68
N PRO A 44 -3.16 3.61 -11.77
CA PRO A 44 -2.32 4.02 -12.88
C PRO A 44 -0.98 3.27 -12.81
N GLU A 45 -0.59 2.64 -13.91
CA GLU A 45 0.72 2.04 -14.06
C GLU A 45 1.76 3.17 -14.19
N VAL A 46 2.79 3.14 -13.34
CA VAL A 46 3.88 4.14 -13.36
C VAL A 46 5.17 3.48 -13.82
N ASN A 47 5.65 3.87 -15.00
CA ASN A 47 6.95 3.43 -15.52
C ASN A 47 8.00 4.52 -15.27
N ILE A 48 9.05 4.19 -14.50
CA ILE A 48 10.09 5.14 -14.10
C ILE A 48 11.34 4.89 -14.94
N ILE A 49 11.62 5.82 -15.86
CA ILE A 49 12.79 5.80 -16.72
C ILE A 49 13.81 6.79 -16.15
N LYS A 50 14.95 6.29 -15.67
CA LYS A 50 16.05 7.11 -15.15
C LYS A 50 17.10 7.27 -16.24
N ALA A 51 17.36 8.51 -16.66
CA ALA A 51 18.48 8.87 -17.51
C ALA A 51 19.53 9.64 -16.69
N GLU A 52 20.73 9.85 -17.24
CA GLU A 52 21.81 10.59 -16.56
C GLU A 52 21.46 12.07 -16.34
N THR A 53 20.65 12.65 -17.24
CA THR A 53 20.30 14.07 -17.24
C THR A 53 18.92 14.38 -16.67
N GLU A 54 18.03 13.38 -16.60
CA GLU A 54 16.64 13.56 -16.18
C GLU A 54 15.98 12.24 -15.77
N THR A 55 14.97 12.31 -14.92
CA THR A 55 14.10 11.17 -14.56
C THR A 55 12.71 11.41 -15.12
N ARG A 56 12.18 10.45 -15.88
CA ARG A 56 10.84 10.48 -16.46
C ARG A 56 9.96 9.45 -15.78
N GLU A 57 8.82 9.86 -15.25
CA GLU A 57 7.79 8.99 -14.71
C GLU A 57 6.59 9.02 -15.65
N GLU A 58 6.35 7.93 -16.37
CA GLU A 58 5.22 7.76 -17.28
C GLU A 58 4.03 7.17 -16.53
N TYR A 59 2.88 7.85 -16.58
CA TYR A 59 1.65 7.42 -15.96
C TYR A 59 0.67 6.93 -17.03
N ARG A 60 0.28 5.66 -16.93
CA ARG A 60 -0.61 5.00 -17.88
C ARG A 60 -1.87 4.54 -17.17
N ILE A 61 -3.02 4.76 -17.81
CA ILE A 61 -4.31 4.22 -17.36
C ILE A 61 -4.84 3.35 -18.49
N LYS A 62 -5.13 2.07 -18.20
CA LYS A 62 -5.62 1.10 -19.20
C LYS A 62 -4.72 1.02 -20.45
N GLY A 63 -3.40 1.09 -20.24
CA GLY A 63 -2.40 1.08 -21.32
C GLY A 63 -2.21 2.39 -22.07
N LYS A 64 -3.04 3.41 -21.84
CA LYS A 64 -2.91 4.74 -22.46
C LYS A 64 -2.05 5.66 -21.59
N LEU A 65 -0.98 6.19 -22.17
CA LEU A 65 -0.16 7.22 -21.55
C LEU A 65 -0.95 8.53 -21.49
N TYR A 66 -1.21 9.04 -20.29
CA TYR A 66 -1.96 10.29 -20.11
C TYR A 66 -1.10 11.39 -19.49
N MET A 67 -0.02 11.02 -18.80
CA MET A 67 0.86 11.97 -18.15
C MET A 67 2.30 11.46 -18.11
N VAL A 68 3.25 12.38 -18.29
CA VAL A 68 4.67 12.15 -18.03
C VAL A 68 5.16 13.24 -17.09
N LYS A 69 5.69 12.88 -15.94
CA LYS A 69 6.40 13.80 -15.07
C LYS A 69 7.88 13.75 -15.41
N VAL A 70 8.46 14.89 -15.77
CA VAL A 70 9.89 15.00 -16.07
C VAL A 70 10.56 15.75 -14.93
N THR A 71 11.55 15.11 -14.32
CA THR A 71 12.39 15.68 -13.27
C THR A 71 13.81 15.87 -13.83
N PRO A 72 14.15 17.06 -14.34
CA PRO A 72 15.48 17.34 -14.86
C PRO A 72 16.53 17.36 -13.74
N ALA A 73 17.79 17.07 -14.06
CA ALA A 73 18.90 17.13 -13.09
C ALA A 73 19.13 18.55 -12.55
N VAL A 74 18.86 19.57 -13.39
CA VAL A 74 18.95 20.99 -13.04
C VAL A 74 17.69 21.69 -13.53
N GLY A 75 16.83 22.12 -12.61
CA GLY A 75 15.59 22.82 -12.92
C GLY A 75 14.41 22.37 -12.06
N LYS A 76 13.23 22.91 -12.36
CA LYS A 76 11.98 22.48 -11.73
C LYS A 76 11.39 21.30 -12.50
N PRO A 77 10.75 20.34 -11.83
CA PRO A 77 9.99 19.31 -12.51
C PRO A 77 8.79 19.93 -13.23
N TYR A 78 8.48 19.38 -14.41
CA TYR A 78 7.32 19.76 -15.20
C TYR A 78 6.53 18.51 -15.61
N TYR A 79 5.28 18.72 -15.97
CA TYR A 79 4.38 17.64 -16.35
C TYR A 79 3.97 17.83 -17.80
N LEU A 80 3.98 16.75 -18.57
CA LEU A 80 3.40 16.64 -19.89
C LEU A 80 2.08 15.90 -19.74
N VAL A 81 0.95 16.56 -20.00
CA VAL A 81 -0.38 15.97 -19.80
C VAL A 81 -1.15 15.99 -21.11
N ASP A 82 -1.66 14.83 -21.51
CA ASP A 82 -2.66 14.70 -22.56
C ASP A 82 -4.05 14.87 -21.93
N ARG A 83 -4.71 15.99 -22.25
CA ARG A 83 -6.04 16.32 -21.68
C ARG A 83 -7.19 15.72 -22.47
N GLN A 84 -6.99 15.44 -23.76
CA GLN A 84 -8.05 15.04 -24.67
C GLN A 84 -7.98 13.55 -25.02
N GLY A 85 -6.86 12.88 -24.71
CA GLY A 85 -6.58 11.51 -25.13
C GLY A 85 -6.24 11.41 -26.62
N ASP A 86 -5.82 12.53 -27.25
CA ASP A 86 -5.48 12.64 -28.67
C ASP A 86 -3.97 12.40 -28.93
N GLY A 87 -3.18 12.19 -27.88
CA GLY A 87 -1.74 12.01 -27.93
C GLY A 87 -0.97 13.34 -27.99
N VAL A 88 -1.64 14.49 -27.89
CA VAL A 88 -0.99 15.80 -27.83
C VAL A 88 -0.76 16.18 -26.36
N PHE A 89 0.52 16.17 -25.98
CA PHE A 89 0.92 16.51 -24.62
C PHE A 89 1.16 18.01 -24.48
N LEU A 90 0.54 18.61 -23.48
CA LEU A 90 0.76 20.00 -23.10
C LEU A 90 1.65 20.06 -21.87
N GLU A 91 2.67 20.92 -21.91
CA GLU A 91 3.50 21.22 -20.75
C GLU A 91 2.69 22.01 -19.72
N THR A 92 2.78 21.58 -18.46
CA THR A 92 2.18 22.26 -17.32
C THR A 92 3.15 22.27 -16.15
N GLU A 93 3.40 23.46 -15.61
CA GLU A 93 4.17 23.64 -14.36
C GLU A 93 3.34 23.28 -13.12
N ILE A 94 2.02 23.21 -13.26
CA ILE A 94 1.08 22.97 -12.17
C ILE A 94 0.84 21.46 -12.04
N ALA A 95 0.78 20.99 -10.79
CA ALA A 95 0.43 19.61 -10.45
C ALA A 95 -0.80 19.14 -11.25
N PRO A 96 -0.84 17.87 -11.68
CA PRO A 96 -1.77 17.37 -12.70
C PRO A 96 -3.26 17.44 -12.33
N ASN A 97 -3.56 17.72 -11.07
CA ASN A 97 -4.92 17.93 -10.59
C ASN A 97 -5.08 19.36 -10.01
N PRO A 98 -5.00 20.41 -10.85
CA PRO A 98 -5.38 21.73 -10.38
C PRO A 98 -6.86 21.67 -9.98
N THR A 99 -7.23 22.26 -8.85
CA THR A 99 -8.62 22.41 -8.45
C THR A 99 -9.38 23.11 -9.57
N ARG A 100 -10.16 22.34 -10.34
CA ARG A 100 -10.96 22.87 -11.46
C ARG A 100 -12.32 23.29 -10.92
N PRO A 101 -12.84 24.45 -11.35
CA PRO A 101 -14.23 24.77 -11.07
C PRO A 101 -15.13 23.71 -11.73
N PRO A 102 -16.19 23.27 -11.07
CA PRO A 102 -17.14 22.34 -11.67
C PRO A 102 -17.79 22.96 -12.91
N MET A 103 -17.89 22.21 -14.01
CA MET A 103 -18.62 22.62 -15.21
C MET A 103 -20.03 22.00 -15.19
N TRP A 104 -20.97 22.65 -14.52
CA TRP A 104 -22.37 22.24 -14.53
C TRP A 104 -23.12 22.90 -15.69
N ILE A 105 -23.99 22.15 -16.35
CA ILE A 105 -24.88 22.71 -17.37
C ILE A 105 -26.01 23.45 -16.65
N ILE A 106 -26.01 24.77 -16.75
CA ILE A 106 -27.06 25.61 -16.15
C ILE A 106 -28.36 25.65 -16.98
N HIS A 107 -28.29 25.32 -18.27
CA HIS A 107 -29.45 25.24 -19.15
C HIS A 107 -29.12 24.39 -20.40
N SER A 108 -30.01 23.47 -20.79
CA SER A 108 -29.98 22.78 -22.10
C SER A 108 -31.40 22.73 -22.67
N TRP A 109 -31.54 22.77 -23.99
CA TRP A 109 -32.81 22.81 -24.73
C TRP A 109 -32.91 21.65 -25.72
#